data_AF-A0A7W1SQ01-F1
#
_entry.id   AF-A0A7W1SQ01-F1
#
_cell.length_a   1.000
_cell.length_b   1.000
_cell.length_c   1.000
_cell.angle_alpha   90.00
_cell.angle_beta   90.00
_cell.angle_gamma   90.00
#
_symmetry.space_group_name_H-M   'P 1'
#
loop_
_entity.id
_entity.type
_entity.pdbx_description
1 polymer ?
#
loop_
_entity_poly.entity_id
_entity_poly.type
_entity_poly.pdbx_seq_one_letter_code
_entity_poly.pdbx_strand_id
1 'polypeptide(L)'
;MDSFLILSIPLGIKTFYTAFIFILIPVYWKHYGPKNFLWFSDIALFTSAIAMWIESSLLASMMAVGVLLPEVGWNIDYFGRLLTGKKLLGLSDYMFEDDKPLFLRGLSLFHVIIPIILIWMLVE
;
A
#
# COMPACT_ATOMS: atom_id res chain seq x y z
N MET A 1 20.91 32.36 -3.86
CA MET A 1 19.69 31.91 -4.58
C MET A 1 19.70 30.42 -4.37
N ASP A 2 19.28 30.04 -3.17
CA ASP A 2 19.78 28.84 -2.52
C ASP A 2 18.76 27.70 -2.69
N SER A 3 19.28 26.58 -3.17
CA SER A 3 18.82 25.22 -2.88
C SER A 3 17.32 24.92 -3.08
N PHE A 4 16.91 24.71 -4.34
CA PHE A 4 15.94 23.64 -4.61
C PHE A 4 16.72 22.33 -4.64
N LEU A 5 17.08 21.82 -3.46
CA LEU A 5 17.48 20.43 -3.33
C LEU A 5 16.24 19.60 -3.58
N ILE A 6 16.05 19.12 -4.81
CA ILE A 6 15.19 17.97 -5.05
C ILE A 6 15.87 16.83 -4.30
N LEU A 7 15.40 16.52 -3.10
CA LEU A 7 15.84 15.30 -2.41
C LEU A 7 15.28 14.13 -3.24
N SER A 8 16.13 13.51 -4.04
CA SER A 8 15.76 12.27 -4.73
C SER A 8 15.37 11.22 -3.70
N ILE A 9 14.31 10.46 -4.01
CA ILE A 9 13.83 9.39 -3.14
C ILE A 9 14.99 8.41 -2.86
N PRO A 10 15.30 8.08 -1.60
CA PRO A 10 16.41 7.19 -1.28
C PRO A 10 16.29 5.83 -1.99
N LEU A 11 17.38 5.40 -2.66
CA LEU A 11 17.41 4.13 -3.40
C LEU A 11 17.00 2.94 -2.54
N GLY A 12 17.37 2.94 -1.25
CA GLY A 12 16.95 1.90 -0.31
C GLY A 12 15.44 1.73 -0.23
N ILE A 13 14.67 2.83 -0.15
CA ILE A 13 13.20 2.78 -0.13
C ILE A 13 12.67 2.16 -1.42
N LYS A 14 13.18 2.60 -2.59
CA LYS A 14 12.78 2.07 -3.90
C LYS A 14 13.02 0.56 -3.98
N THR A 15 14.21 0.11 -3.56
CA THR A 15 14.60 -1.31 -3.61
C THR A 15 13.78 -2.16 -2.64
N PHE A 16 13.61 -1.74 -1.38
CA PHE A 16 12.80 -2.50 -0.40
C PHE A 16 11.34 -2.62 -0.84
N TYR A 17 10.75 -1.52 -1.31
CA TYR A 17 9.36 -1.51 -1.78
C TYR A 17 9.16 -2.41 -3.00
N THR A 18 10.12 -2.37 -3.94
CA THR A 18 10.10 -3.23 -5.13
C THR A 18 10.29 -4.70 -4.75
N ALA A 19 11.21 -5.02 -3.84
CA ALA A 19 11.43 -6.39 -3.36
C ALA A 19 10.19 -6.94 -2.65
N PHE A 20 9.51 -6.11 -1.85
CA PHE A 20 8.24 -6.46 -1.24
C PHE A 20 7.18 -6.85 -2.28
N ILE A 21 7.03 -6.06 -3.36
CA ILE A 21 6.11 -6.39 -4.47
C ILE A 21 6.46 -7.75 -5.11
N PHE A 22 7.73 -8.03 -5.35
CA PHE A 22 8.16 -9.31 -5.92
C PHE A 22 7.84 -10.51 -5.02
N ILE A 23 7.80 -10.33 -3.70
CA ILE A 23 7.36 -11.36 -2.75
C ILE A 23 5.83 -11.47 -2.75
N LEU A 24 5.13 -10.33 -2.76
CA LEU A 24 3.68 -10.27 -2.70
C LEU A 24 3.01 -10.94 -3.90
N ILE A 25 3.47 -10.64 -5.13
CA ILE A 25 2.86 -11.13 -6.37
C ILE A 25 2.66 -12.65 -6.39
N PRO A 26 3.70 -13.50 -6.25
CA PRO A 26 3.51 -14.96 -6.32
C PRO A 26 2.61 -15.50 -5.20
N VAL A 27 2.67 -14.90 -4.01
CA VAL A 27 1.85 -15.31 -2.86
C VAL A 27 0.38 -14.97 -3.11
N TYR A 28 0.08 -13.73 -3.47
CA TYR A 28 -1.27 -13.28 -3.77
C TYR A 28 -1.86 -14.01 -4.97
N TRP A 29 -1.07 -14.21 -6.02
CA TRP A 29 -1.53 -14.95 -7.20
C TRP A 29 -1.98 -16.36 -6.82
N LYS A 30 -1.20 -17.06 -6.01
CA LYS A 30 -1.51 -18.43 -5.59
C LYS A 30 -2.78 -18.50 -4.73
N HIS A 31 -3.01 -17.54 -3.85
CA HIS A 31 -4.10 -17.58 -2.87
C HIS A 31 -5.39 -16.87 -3.33
N TYR A 32 -5.28 -15.75 -4.03
CA TYR A 32 -6.41 -14.91 -4.46
C TYR A 32 -6.62 -14.89 -5.97
N GLY A 33 -5.63 -15.35 -6.75
CA GLY A 33 -5.67 -15.30 -8.21
C GLY A 33 -5.33 -13.91 -8.78
N PRO A 34 -5.12 -13.82 -10.11
CA PRO A 34 -4.64 -12.60 -10.76
C PRO A 34 -5.64 -11.43 -10.72
N LYS A 35 -6.94 -11.73 -10.56
CA LYS A 35 -7.97 -10.68 -10.45
C LYS A 35 -7.81 -9.82 -9.21
N ASN A 36 -7.14 -10.33 -8.17
CA ASN A 36 -6.86 -9.56 -6.96
C ASN A 36 -6.09 -8.27 -7.27
N PHE A 37 -5.17 -8.31 -8.24
CA PHE A 37 -4.35 -7.17 -8.61
C PHE A 37 -5.12 -6.00 -9.27
N LEU A 38 -6.44 -6.15 -9.46
CA LEU A 38 -7.34 -5.09 -9.92
C LEU A 38 -7.96 -4.28 -8.78
N TRP A 39 -7.76 -4.68 -7.52
CA TRP A 39 -8.12 -3.84 -6.38
C TRP A 39 -7.33 -2.52 -6.43
N PHE A 40 -8.00 -1.42 -6.07
CA PHE A 40 -7.38 -0.10 -6.15
C PHE A 40 -6.10 -0.01 -5.32
N SER A 41 -6.05 -0.70 -4.19
CA SER A 41 -4.86 -0.78 -3.33
C SER A 41 -3.69 -1.51 -4.00
N ASP A 42 -3.92 -2.59 -4.74
CA ASP A 42 -2.87 -3.26 -5.52
C ASP A 42 -2.40 -2.38 -6.71
N ILE A 43 -3.33 -1.71 -7.39
CA ILE A 43 -3.00 -0.74 -8.44
C ILE A 43 -2.15 0.40 -7.87
N ALA A 44 -2.52 0.92 -6.70
CA ALA A 44 -1.76 1.95 -5.99
C ALA A 44 -0.39 1.44 -5.55
N LEU A 45 -0.29 0.21 -5.05
CA LEU A 45 0.99 -0.40 -4.69
C LEU A 45 1.95 -0.40 -5.89
N PHE A 46 1.51 -0.93 -7.03
CA PHE A 46 2.37 -1.02 -8.22
C PHE A 46 2.66 0.34 -8.84
N THR A 47 1.66 1.21 -8.92
CA THR A 47 1.84 2.55 -9.50
C THR A 47 2.72 3.42 -8.62
N SER A 48 2.65 3.28 -7.29
CA SER A 48 3.55 3.98 -6.35
C SER A 48 5.00 3.53 -6.53
N ALA A 49 5.25 2.25 -6.78
CA ALA A 49 6.60 1.78 -7.12
C ALA A 49 7.12 2.46 -8.39
N ILE A 50 6.31 2.49 -9.46
CA ILE A 50 6.67 3.17 -10.72
C ILE A 50 6.94 4.65 -10.44
N ALA A 51 6.02 5.32 -9.73
CA ALA A 51 6.13 6.73 -9.37
C ALA A 51 7.42 7.03 -8.60
N MET A 52 7.85 6.16 -7.67
CA MET A 52 9.11 6.33 -6.94
C MET A 52 10.34 6.18 -7.84
N TRP A 53 10.33 5.24 -8.78
CA TRP A 53 11.47 5.03 -9.67
C TRP A 53 11.67 6.17 -10.65
N ILE A 54 10.59 6.72 -11.20
CA ILE A 54 10.64 7.85 -12.15
C ILE A 54 10.43 9.22 -11.49
N GLU A 55 10.30 9.26 -10.17
CA GLU A 55 10.06 10.45 -9.35
C GLU A 55 8.88 11.31 -9.86
N SER A 56 7.76 10.66 -10.19
CA SER A 56 6.58 11.33 -10.76
C SER A 56 5.54 11.70 -9.70
N SER A 57 5.46 13.00 -9.40
CA SER A 57 4.41 13.57 -8.55
C SER A 57 3.01 13.42 -9.14
N LEU A 58 2.88 13.37 -10.48
CA LEU A 58 1.60 13.14 -11.15
C LEU A 58 1.04 11.74 -10.82
N LEU A 59 1.85 10.69 -10.97
CA LEU A 59 1.41 9.32 -10.66
C LEU A 59 1.09 9.16 -9.17
N ALA A 60 1.92 9.75 -8.30
CA ALA A 60 1.65 9.76 -6.86
C ALA A 60 0.34 10.50 -6.55
N SER A 61 0.09 11.65 -7.17
CA SER A 61 -1.15 12.43 -7.00
C SER A 61 -2.38 11.67 -7.48
N MET A 62 -2.30 11.02 -8.65
CA MET A 62 -3.39 10.20 -9.19
C MET A 62 -3.76 9.07 -8.23
N MET A 63 -2.75 8.38 -7.68
CA MET A 63 -2.99 7.33 -6.70
C MET A 63 -3.52 7.90 -5.39
N ALA A 64 -2.96 9.01 -4.90
CA ALA A 64 -3.43 9.65 -3.67
C ALA A 64 -4.93 10.00 -3.75
N VAL A 65 -5.37 10.62 -4.85
CA VAL A 65 -6.79 10.91 -5.08
C VAL A 65 -7.62 9.63 -5.18
N GLY A 66 -7.10 8.61 -5.87
CA GLY A 66 -7.81 7.36 -6.09
C GLY A 66 -7.96 6.48 -4.84
N VAL A 67 -6.99 6.49 -3.92
CA VAL A 67 -6.92 5.47 -2.85
C VAL A 67 -6.80 6.01 -1.43
N LEU A 68 -6.47 7.28 -1.17
CA LEU A 68 -6.28 7.74 0.21
C LEU A 68 -7.49 7.47 1.11
N LEU A 69 -8.70 7.76 0.63
CA LEU A 69 -9.92 7.53 1.39
C LEU A 69 -10.15 6.04 1.72
N PRO A 70 -10.15 5.10 0.75
CA PRO A 70 -10.33 3.69 1.07
C PRO A 70 -9.16 3.12 1.89
N GLU A 71 -7.92 3.57 1.69
CA GLU A 71 -6.77 3.14 2.51
C GLU A 71 -6.93 3.59 3.98
N VAL A 72 -7.33 4.84 4.22
CA VAL A 72 -7.62 5.32 5.58
C VAL A 72 -8.79 4.55 6.18
N GLY A 73 -9.84 4.29 5.40
CA GLY A 73 -10.97 3.45 5.83
C GLY A 73 -10.55 2.04 6.21
N TRP A 74 -9.66 1.41 5.43
CA TRP A 74 -9.09 0.11 5.73
C TRP A 74 -8.30 0.13 7.04
N ASN A 75 -7.47 1.15 7.26
CA ASN A 75 -6.69 1.31 8.50
C ASN A 75 -7.60 1.47 9.73
N ILE A 76 -8.63 2.32 9.64
CA ILE A 76 -9.62 2.50 10.71
C ILE A 76 -10.32 1.17 11.03
N ASP A 77 -10.73 0.42 10.01
CA ASP A 77 -11.36 -0.88 10.19
C ASP A 77 -10.41 -1.91 10.83
N TYR A 78 -9.18 -2.03 10.32
CA TYR A 78 -8.18 -2.98 10.81
C TYR A 78 -7.79 -2.70 12.25
N PHE A 79 -7.34 -1.48 12.55
CA PHE A 79 -6.90 -1.13 13.90
C PHE A 79 -8.09 -1.04 14.87
N GLY A 80 -9.25 -0.58 14.42
CA GLY A 80 -10.48 -0.58 15.21
C GLY A 80 -10.86 -1.99 15.65
N ARG A 81 -10.85 -2.96 14.72
CA ARG A 81 -11.10 -4.37 15.05
C ARG A 81 -10.00 -4.98 15.91
N LEU A 82 -8.74 -4.65 15.65
CA LEU A 82 -7.60 -5.12 16.46
C LEU A 82 -7.69 -4.67 17.92
N LEU A 83 -8.09 -3.41 18.16
CA LEU A 83 -8.18 -2.83 19.50
C LEU A 83 -9.45 -3.21 20.26
N THR A 84 -10.57 -3.40 19.56
CA THR A 84 -11.89 -3.58 20.19
C THR A 84 -12.45 -4.99 20.06
N GLY A 85 -11.90 -5.81 19.16
CA GLY A 85 -12.45 -7.10 18.76
C GLY A 85 -13.73 -7.01 17.91
N LYS A 86 -14.23 -5.80 17.62
CA LYS A 86 -15.49 -5.58 16.91
C LYS A 86 -15.25 -5.23 15.44
N LYS A 87 -16.03 -5.82 14.55
CA LYS A 87 -16.07 -5.45 13.13
C LYS A 87 -16.69 -4.05 12.96
N LEU A 88 -16.10 -3.20 12.14
CA LEU A 88 -16.60 -1.84 11.85
C LEU A 88 -17.19 -1.74 10.44
N LEU A 89 -16.34 -1.78 9.42
CA LEU A 89 -16.67 -1.63 8.01
C LEU A 89 -16.53 -2.95 7.24
N GLY A 90 -15.64 -3.85 7.70
CA GLY A 90 -15.37 -5.15 7.06
C GLY A 90 -14.39 -5.10 5.89
N LEU A 91 -13.73 -3.96 5.67
CA LEU A 91 -12.70 -3.78 4.64
C LEU A 91 -11.46 -4.65 4.89
N SER A 92 -11.22 -4.99 6.15
CA SER A 92 -10.09 -5.77 6.63
C SER A 92 -10.49 -7.16 7.15
N ASP A 93 -11.70 -7.64 6.86
CA ASP A 93 -12.22 -8.89 7.43
C ASP A 93 -11.28 -10.09 7.22
N TYR A 94 -10.72 -10.20 6.03
CA TYR A 94 -9.78 -11.25 5.63
C TYR A 94 -8.50 -11.29 6.49
N MET A 95 -8.16 -10.20 7.19
CA MET A 95 -7.02 -10.16 8.13
C MET A 95 -7.28 -10.98 9.41
N PHE A 96 -8.53 -11.32 9.68
CA PHE A 96 -8.95 -12.00 10.91
C PHE A 96 -9.59 -13.36 10.63
N GLU A 97 -9.49 -13.86 9.40
CA GLU A 97 -9.97 -15.19 9.04
C GLU A 97 -8.85 -16.22 9.27
N ASP A 98 -9.17 -17.26 10.04
CA ASP A 98 -8.18 -18.27 10.48
C ASP A 98 -7.83 -19.27 9.36
N ASP A 99 -8.62 -19.34 8.29
CA ASP A 99 -8.32 -20.12 7.09
C ASP A 99 -7.20 -19.49 6.24
N LYS A 100 -6.82 -18.24 6.51
CA LYS A 100 -5.78 -17.51 5.79
C LYS A 100 -4.44 -17.55 6.55
N PRO A 101 -3.35 -17.98 5.89
CA PRO A 101 -2.03 -17.99 6.51
C PRO A 101 -1.64 -16.60 7.03
N LEU A 102 -0.99 -16.55 8.20
CA LEU A 102 -0.53 -15.28 8.79
C LEU A 102 0.40 -14.51 7.86
N PHE A 103 1.26 -15.21 7.11
CA PHE A 103 2.15 -14.57 6.14
C PHE A 103 1.37 -13.86 5.02
N LEU A 104 0.32 -14.51 4.48
CA LEU A 104 -0.55 -13.92 3.45
C LEU A 104 -1.21 -12.63 3.96
N ARG A 105 -1.76 -12.68 5.17
CA ARG A 105 -2.39 -11.52 5.82
C ARG A 105 -1.38 -10.41 6.12
N GLY A 106 -0.20 -10.78 6.60
CA GLY A 106 0.89 -9.85 6.90
C GLY A 106 1.33 -9.05 5.67
N LEU A 107 1.31 -9.64 4.47
CA LEU A 107 1.59 -8.91 3.24
C LEU A 107 0.57 -7.78 2.99
N SER A 108 -0.69 -7.94 3.38
CA SER A 108 -1.71 -6.90 3.21
C SER A 108 -1.50 -5.66 4.08
N LEU A 109 -0.56 -5.69 5.03
CA LEU A 109 -0.20 -4.50 5.81
C LEU A 109 0.43 -3.38 4.97
N PHE A 110 0.67 -3.60 3.67
CA PHE A 110 1.00 -2.51 2.76
C PHE A 110 -0.07 -1.39 2.75
N HIS A 111 -1.32 -1.69 3.11
CA HIS A 111 -2.38 -0.69 3.31
C HIS A 111 -2.04 0.39 4.35
N VAL A 112 -1.17 0.08 5.31
CA VAL A 112 -0.65 1.06 6.27
C VAL A 112 0.39 1.97 5.60
N ILE A 113 1.19 1.41 4.69
CA ILE A 113 2.37 2.06 4.11
C ILE A 113 2.02 2.93 2.90
N ILE A 114 1.09 2.50 2.05
CA ILE A 114 0.68 3.25 0.85
C ILE A 114 0.30 4.70 1.15
N PRO A 115 -0.66 5.00 2.07
CA PRO A 115 -1.06 6.39 2.31
C PRO A 115 0.11 7.24 2.82
N ILE A 116 1.00 6.65 3.62
CA ILE A 116 2.20 7.34 4.13
C ILE A 116 3.15 7.69 2.99
N ILE A 117 3.49 6.73 2.13
CA ILE A 117 4.40 6.95 1.00
C ILE A 117 3.80 7.95 0.00
N LEU A 118 2.51 7.84 -0.31
CA LEU A 118 1.86 8.75 -1.24
C LEU A 118 1.85 10.19 -0.72
N ILE A 119 1.55 10.40 0.57
CA ILE A 119 1.62 11.74 1.17
C ILE A 119 3.07 12.23 1.18
N TRP A 120 4.02 11.40 1.61
CA TRP A 120 5.44 11.72 1.67
C TRP A 120 5.96 12.20 0.30
N MET A 121 5.69 11.47 -0.77
CA MET A 121 6.08 11.84 -2.14
C MET A 121 5.49 13.17 -2.65
N LEU A 122 4.45 13.69 -2.01
CA LEU A 122 3.76 14.92 -2.43
C LEU A 122 4.10 16.14 -1.56
N VAL A 123 4.73 15.93 -0.40
CA VAL A 123 5.10 17.00 0.54
C VAL A 123 6.60 17.25 0.63
N GLU A 124 7.41 16.34 0.09
CA GLU A 124 8.87 16.50 -0.06
C GLU A 124 9.23 17.42 -1.24
#